data_AF-A0A954VXV0-F1
#
_entry.id   AF-A0A954VXV0-F1
#
_cell.length_a   1.000
_cell.length_b   1.000
_cell.length_c   1.000
_cell.angle_alpha   90.00
_cell.angle_beta   90.00
_cell.angle_gamma   90.00
#
_symmetry.space_group_name_H-M   'P 1'
#
loop_
_entity.id
_entity.type
_entity.pdbx_description
1 polymer ?
#
loop_
_entity_poly.entity_id
_entity_poly.type
_entity_poly.pdbx_seq_one_letter_code
_entity_poly.pdbx_strand_id
1 'polypeptide(L)'
;DTALALYDYDTACKKFIIQHLPNTFWGSEKRTLWQRLLAAAERNNDLDLYQQIYQRQVPLKQWQTDVLAVADCVAGADQLCQELAWRHPVGYGFDTSKTLVSLLERRGRDVMPYVRSKLPEVAGGWHGLGGKPFAEIARRHEWWDLWAAAIRTNRDSQLFNKAVAELLVEAKLSEDQRMQRLTTLAGVSREWNWTGFSFARVHFLDDAVAVALYQRYPQLVHGPFKPNVTPTWWKGYPELLAAARSEDDQELIDLIASRYTLQYRHHVPANRVSRNDPMMDTVESLTEYYQTLRDQAPDEFARRAANVLTRIPAYAIHYYQQLLRSNSLARLFFVRSFRSYLAAPEAIQDLVEGADIHVQMLAYRILAQDDDRATTAAVAGLEVLIGTLTRPLHRKTRIAAFSALHSAGRHDANTAKFILVRAKEALRLPDKFYPKEELIGLIGQLLHHHPELQAPCEQPIIYGLVEATA
;
A
#
# COMPACT_ATOMS: atom_id res chain seq x y z
N ASP A 1 -49.45 -1.54 16.28
CA ASP A 1 -50.60 -2.43 16.58
C ASP A 1 -50.47 -3.81 15.97
N THR A 2 -50.32 -3.96 14.64
CA THR A 2 -50.14 -5.28 14.01
C THR A 2 -48.95 -6.08 14.54
N ALA A 3 -47.78 -5.45 14.73
CA ALA A 3 -46.61 -6.13 15.29
C ALA A 3 -46.81 -6.60 16.75
N LEU A 4 -47.62 -5.88 17.52
CA LEU A 4 -47.95 -6.25 18.90
C LEU A 4 -48.93 -7.42 18.91
N ALA A 5 -49.96 -7.38 18.06
CA ALA A 5 -50.89 -8.50 17.90
C ALA A 5 -50.19 -9.80 17.43
N LEU A 6 -49.21 -9.69 16.53
CA LEU A 6 -48.42 -10.84 16.09
C LEU A 6 -47.54 -11.40 17.21
N TYR A 7 -46.91 -10.54 18.01
CA TYR A 7 -46.09 -10.96 19.15
C TYR A 7 -46.90 -11.60 20.26
N ASP A 8 -48.09 -11.06 20.55
CA ASP A 8 -49.01 -11.61 21.54
C ASP A 8 -49.60 -12.96 21.10
N TYR A 9 -49.77 -13.17 19.79
CA TYR A 9 -50.26 -14.44 19.23
C TYR A 9 -49.18 -15.53 19.22
N ASP A 10 -47.97 -15.22 18.75
CA ASP A 10 -46.85 -16.15 18.72
C ASP A 10 -45.50 -15.44 18.87
N THR A 11 -44.78 -15.74 19.95
CA THR A 11 -43.43 -15.21 20.23
C THR A 11 -42.40 -15.61 19.16
N ALA A 12 -42.63 -16.68 18.38
CA ALA A 12 -41.77 -17.06 17.26
C ALA A 12 -41.81 -16.04 16.11
N CYS A 13 -42.83 -15.17 16.03
CA CYS A 13 -42.91 -14.09 15.06
C CYS A 13 -41.85 -12.98 15.26
N LYS A 14 -41.07 -13.01 16.35
CA LYS A 14 -40.04 -12.00 16.64
C LYS A 14 -39.09 -11.70 15.49
N LYS A 15 -38.63 -12.75 14.78
CA LYS A 15 -37.70 -12.60 13.64
C LYS A 15 -38.36 -11.84 12.48
N PHE A 16 -39.62 -12.15 12.20
CA PHE A 16 -40.40 -11.47 11.17
C PHE A 16 -40.62 -10.00 11.53
N ILE A 17 -40.97 -9.71 12.79
CA ILE A 17 -41.15 -8.34 13.29
C ILE A 17 -39.85 -7.53 13.11
N ILE A 18 -38.71 -8.08 13.55
CA ILE A 18 -37.40 -7.42 13.45
C ILE A 18 -37.00 -7.11 12.00
N GLN A 19 -37.28 -8.03 11.07
CA GLN A 19 -36.98 -7.84 9.64
C GLN A 19 -37.82 -6.72 9.00
N HIS A 20 -39.03 -6.50 9.50
CA HIS A 20 -39.97 -5.49 9.00
C HIS A 20 -39.99 -4.21 9.85
N LEU A 21 -39.06 -4.05 10.80
CA LEU A 21 -38.88 -2.79 11.50
C LEU A 21 -38.52 -1.69 10.48
N PRO A 22 -39.11 -0.49 10.59
CA PRO A 22 -38.77 0.64 9.72
C PRO A 22 -37.27 0.94 9.75
N ASN A 23 -36.56 0.57 8.68
CA ASN A 23 -35.15 0.91 8.49
C ASN A 23 -35.06 2.29 7.82
N THR A 24 -35.12 3.36 8.61
CA THR A 24 -34.78 4.70 8.12
C THR A 24 -33.26 4.80 8.03
N PHE A 25 -32.72 4.49 6.86
CA PHE A 25 -31.28 4.53 6.56
C PHE A 25 -30.71 5.96 6.47
N TRP A 26 -31.56 7.00 6.50
CA TRP A 26 -31.15 8.39 6.33
C TRP A 26 -32.01 9.32 7.21
N GLY A 27 -31.36 10.04 8.12
CA GLY A 27 -31.97 11.11 8.91
C GLY A 27 -32.25 10.74 10.37
N SER A 28 -31.67 11.50 11.29
CA SER A 28 -31.87 11.43 12.75
C SER A 28 -33.31 11.72 13.21
N GLU A 29 -34.20 12.17 12.32
CA GLU A 29 -35.48 12.79 12.70
C GLU A 29 -36.73 11.88 12.56
N LYS A 30 -36.60 10.62 12.11
CA LYS A 30 -37.78 9.77 11.81
C LYS A 30 -37.88 8.46 12.60
N ARG A 31 -37.02 8.25 13.60
CA ARG A 31 -37.12 7.08 14.49
C ARG A 31 -38.23 7.29 15.50
N THR A 32 -39.18 6.37 15.54
CA THR A 32 -40.24 6.32 16.55
C THR A 32 -40.10 5.01 17.31
N LEU A 33 -39.78 5.10 18.59
CA LEU A 33 -39.66 3.95 19.46
C LEU A 33 -41.03 3.29 19.64
N TRP A 34 -41.15 1.99 19.33
CA TRP A 34 -42.38 1.24 19.54
C TRP A 34 -42.56 0.87 21.03
N GLN A 35 -42.84 1.88 21.87
CA GLN A 35 -42.93 1.76 23.33
C GLN A 35 -43.84 0.63 23.80
N ARG A 36 -45.01 0.45 23.16
CA ARG A 36 -45.96 -0.62 23.52
C ARG A 36 -45.39 -2.02 23.29
N LEU A 37 -44.61 -2.20 22.22
CA LEU A 37 -43.97 -3.49 21.91
C LEU A 37 -42.77 -3.75 22.83
N LEU A 38 -41.98 -2.72 23.16
CA LEU A 38 -40.92 -2.83 24.17
C LEU A 38 -41.48 -3.24 25.54
N ALA A 39 -42.58 -2.59 25.98
CA ALA A 39 -43.24 -2.94 27.24
C ALA A 39 -43.84 -4.36 27.22
N ALA A 40 -44.22 -4.88 26.05
CA ALA A 40 -44.64 -6.28 25.91
C ALA A 40 -43.45 -7.25 26.02
N ALA A 41 -42.34 -6.96 25.33
CA ALA A 41 -41.11 -7.75 25.40
C ALA A 41 -40.53 -7.78 26.84
N GLU A 42 -40.54 -6.63 27.54
CA GLU A 42 -40.09 -6.52 28.93
C GLU A 42 -40.97 -7.35 29.88
N ARG A 43 -42.30 -7.26 29.76
CA ARG A 43 -43.24 -8.08 30.56
C ARG A 43 -43.04 -9.58 30.36
N ASN A 44 -42.63 -9.99 29.17
CA ASN A 44 -42.36 -11.39 28.83
C ASN A 44 -40.90 -11.82 29.07
N ASN A 45 -40.07 -10.95 29.64
CA ASN A 45 -38.63 -11.17 29.87
C ASN A 45 -37.84 -11.53 28.58
N ASP A 46 -38.30 -11.04 27.42
CA ASP A 46 -37.68 -11.25 26.11
C ASP A 46 -36.67 -10.13 25.81
N LEU A 47 -35.51 -10.22 26.46
CA LEU A 47 -34.45 -9.22 26.38
C LEU A 47 -33.84 -9.09 24.97
N ASP A 48 -33.86 -10.17 24.18
CA ASP A 48 -33.35 -10.20 22.80
C ASP A 48 -34.23 -9.33 21.88
N LEU A 49 -35.55 -9.52 21.92
CA LEU A 49 -36.47 -8.69 21.15
C LEU A 49 -36.44 -7.24 21.64
N TYR A 50 -36.39 -7.02 22.95
CA TYR A 50 -36.27 -5.68 23.53
C TYR A 50 -35.05 -4.94 22.98
N GLN A 51 -33.87 -5.58 23.06
CA GLN A 51 -32.61 -4.99 22.62
C GLN A 51 -32.66 -4.62 21.13
N GLN A 52 -33.12 -5.54 20.27
CA GLN A 52 -33.12 -5.31 18.83
C GLN A 52 -34.08 -4.20 18.42
N ILE A 53 -35.24 -4.07 19.08
CA ILE A 53 -36.16 -2.96 18.86
C ILE A 53 -35.51 -1.65 19.33
N TYR A 54 -34.95 -1.63 20.54
CA TYR A 54 -34.34 -0.44 21.13
C TYR A 54 -33.21 0.10 20.23
N GLN A 55 -32.22 -0.73 19.89
CA GLN A 55 -31.06 -0.29 19.08
C GLN A 55 -31.46 0.25 17.70
N ARG A 56 -32.50 -0.34 17.07
CA ARG A 56 -32.94 0.05 15.71
C ARG A 56 -33.88 1.25 15.69
N GLN A 57 -34.63 1.49 16.77
CA GLN A 57 -35.70 2.50 16.79
C GLN A 57 -35.54 3.61 17.81
N VAL A 58 -34.55 3.55 18.72
CA VAL A 58 -34.35 4.61 19.71
C VAL A 58 -34.01 5.94 19.00
N PRO A 59 -34.75 7.03 19.28
CA PRO A 59 -34.38 8.37 18.84
C PRO A 59 -33.08 8.81 19.50
N LEU A 60 -32.19 9.51 18.78
CA LEU A 60 -30.86 9.87 19.32
C LEU A 60 -30.91 10.72 20.60
N LYS A 61 -31.91 11.61 20.73
CA LYS A 61 -32.11 12.40 21.95
C LYS A 61 -32.46 11.52 23.16
N GLN A 62 -33.36 10.55 22.96
CA GLN A 62 -33.72 9.59 24.00
C GLN A 62 -32.52 8.72 24.37
N TRP A 63 -31.82 8.20 23.37
CA TRP A 63 -30.60 7.42 23.58
C TRP A 63 -29.56 8.19 24.38
N GLN A 64 -29.33 9.48 24.07
CA GLN A 64 -28.41 10.33 24.83
C GLN A 64 -28.82 10.42 26.31
N THR A 65 -30.09 10.66 26.61
CA THR A 65 -30.59 10.70 27.99
C THR A 65 -30.34 9.36 28.69
N ASP A 66 -30.66 8.25 28.03
CA ASP A 66 -30.55 6.92 28.60
C ASP A 66 -29.10 6.57 28.93
N VAL A 67 -28.16 6.76 28.00
CA VAL A 67 -26.75 6.41 28.23
C VAL A 67 -26.08 7.31 29.25
N LEU A 68 -26.48 8.59 29.35
CA LEU A 68 -25.97 9.49 30.39
C LEU A 68 -26.52 9.09 31.77
N ALA A 69 -27.79 8.65 31.86
CA ALA A 69 -28.35 8.12 33.10
C ALA A 69 -27.64 6.81 33.51
N VAL A 70 -27.34 5.90 32.57
CA VAL A 70 -26.53 4.70 32.86
C VAL A 70 -25.14 5.09 33.39
N ALA A 71 -24.50 6.10 32.80
CA ALA A 71 -23.21 6.59 33.25
C ALA A 71 -23.24 7.16 34.69
N ASP A 72 -24.38 7.70 35.13
CA ASP A 72 -24.54 8.22 36.49
C ASP A 72 -24.85 7.10 37.50
N CYS A 73 -25.53 6.02 37.08
CA CYS A 73 -25.99 4.94 37.97
C CYS A 73 -25.03 3.74 38.11
N VAL A 74 -24.26 3.40 37.07
CA VAL A 74 -23.41 2.19 37.07
C VAL A 74 -22.01 2.53 37.56
N ALA A 75 -21.64 2.03 38.75
CA ALA A 75 -20.34 2.34 39.34
C ALA A 75 -19.16 1.69 38.57
N GLY A 76 -19.26 0.41 38.21
CA GLY A 76 -18.15 -0.34 37.60
C GLY A 76 -17.89 0.00 36.13
N ALA A 77 -16.63 0.21 35.76
CA ALA A 77 -16.22 0.57 34.39
C ALA A 77 -16.56 -0.53 33.36
N ASP A 78 -16.31 -1.80 33.68
CA ASP A 78 -16.59 -2.92 32.76
C ASP A 78 -18.09 -3.09 32.53
N GLN A 79 -18.87 -3.05 33.61
CA GLN A 79 -20.33 -3.12 33.54
C GLN A 79 -20.89 -1.93 32.75
N LEU A 80 -20.36 -0.72 32.99
CA LEU A 80 -20.74 0.47 32.23
C LEU A 80 -20.48 0.28 30.73
N CYS A 81 -19.29 -0.18 30.34
CA CYS A 81 -18.97 -0.41 28.94
C CYS A 81 -19.88 -1.47 28.28
N GLN A 82 -20.24 -2.52 29.01
CA GLN A 82 -21.20 -3.54 28.53
C GLN A 82 -22.60 -2.93 28.34
N GLU A 83 -23.11 -2.19 29.32
CA GLU A 83 -24.43 -1.54 29.25
C GLU A 83 -24.50 -0.48 28.13
N LEU A 84 -23.41 0.26 27.90
CA LEU A 84 -23.28 1.22 26.81
C LEU A 84 -23.25 0.54 25.44
N ALA A 85 -22.50 -0.56 25.31
CA ALA A 85 -22.47 -1.37 24.09
C ALA A 85 -23.84 -1.99 23.79
N TRP A 86 -24.53 -2.47 24.83
CA TRP A 86 -25.86 -3.06 24.72
C TRP A 86 -26.91 -2.05 24.23
N ARG A 87 -26.81 -0.76 24.61
CA ARG A 87 -27.73 0.32 24.18
C ARG A 87 -27.31 1.04 22.89
N HIS A 88 -26.21 0.66 22.26
CA HIS A 88 -25.70 1.42 21.11
C HIS A 88 -26.68 1.37 19.92
N PRO A 89 -27.06 2.52 19.32
CA PRO A 89 -28.00 2.52 18.20
C PRO A 89 -27.37 1.84 16.98
N VAL A 90 -28.15 1.01 16.27
CA VAL A 90 -27.70 0.32 15.06
C VAL A 90 -28.27 1.00 13.82
N GLY A 91 -27.40 1.32 12.85
CA GLY A 91 -27.76 1.82 11.52
C GLY A 91 -26.73 2.82 11.00
N TYR A 92 -26.97 3.40 9.83
CA TYR A 92 -26.03 4.30 9.17
C TYR A 92 -26.46 5.77 9.32
N GLY A 93 -25.48 6.68 9.33
CA GLY A 93 -25.73 8.11 9.21
C GLY A 93 -26.04 8.87 10.50
N PHE A 94 -25.82 8.28 11.68
CA PHE A 94 -26.04 8.96 12.95
C PHE A 94 -24.80 9.71 13.43
N ASP A 95 -25.01 10.93 13.93
CA ASP A 95 -23.99 11.64 14.68
C ASP A 95 -24.15 11.35 16.17
N THR A 96 -23.35 10.42 16.68
CA THR A 96 -23.26 10.09 18.12
C THR A 96 -22.09 10.79 18.82
N SER A 97 -21.34 11.65 18.11
CA SER A 97 -20.11 12.26 18.62
C SER A 97 -20.32 13.04 19.91
N LYS A 98 -21.32 13.93 19.94
CA LYS A 98 -21.62 14.78 21.10
C LYS A 98 -21.91 13.97 22.36
N THR A 99 -22.67 12.88 22.23
CA THR A 99 -23.00 12.00 23.35
C THR A 99 -21.76 11.28 23.87
N LEU A 100 -20.92 10.76 22.98
CA LEU A 100 -19.68 10.08 23.38
C LEU A 100 -18.69 11.04 24.05
N VAL A 101 -18.59 12.29 23.58
CA VAL A 101 -17.80 13.33 24.26
C VAL A 101 -18.38 13.62 25.64
N SER A 102 -19.70 13.74 25.77
CA SER A 102 -20.35 13.96 27.07
C SER A 102 -20.08 12.80 28.05
N LEU A 103 -20.04 11.55 27.56
CA LEU A 103 -19.67 10.39 28.37
C LEU A 103 -18.22 10.46 28.87
N LEU A 104 -17.29 10.88 28.00
CA LEU A 104 -15.89 11.10 28.38
C LEU A 104 -15.76 12.22 29.42
N GLU A 105 -16.52 13.31 29.30
CA GLU A 105 -16.51 14.40 30.29
C GLU A 105 -17.01 13.94 31.66
N ARG A 106 -18.03 13.08 31.70
CA ARG A 106 -18.61 12.60 32.96
C ARG A 106 -17.81 11.50 33.65
N ARG A 107 -17.28 10.56 32.87
CA ARG A 107 -16.70 9.30 33.39
C ARG A 107 -15.22 9.10 33.07
N GLY A 108 -14.63 10.01 32.29
CA GLY A 108 -13.21 9.95 31.98
C GLY A 108 -12.80 8.65 31.30
N ARG A 109 -11.79 7.98 31.88
CA ARG A 109 -11.23 6.75 31.32
C ARG A 109 -12.12 5.51 31.46
N ASP A 110 -13.12 5.53 32.34
CA ASP A 110 -13.98 4.36 32.57
C ASP A 110 -14.76 3.95 31.30
N VAL A 111 -15.08 4.91 30.44
CA VAL A 111 -15.81 4.68 29.18
C VAL A 111 -14.89 4.53 27.97
N MET A 112 -13.57 4.62 28.16
CA MET A 112 -12.58 4.62 27.08
C MET A 112 -12.65 3.37 26.19
N PRO A 113 -12.80 2.13 26.72
CA PRO A 113 -12.91 0.95 25.87
C PRO A 113 -14.09 1.02 24.89
N TYR A 114 -15.25 1.45 25.40
CA TYR A 114 -16.45 1.64 24.59
C TYR A 114 -16.24 2.75 23.53
N VAL A 115 -15.75 3.93 23.92
CA VAL A 115 -15.54 5.05 23.00
C VAL A 115 -14.54 4.69 21.90
N ARG A 116 -13.42 4.03 22.23
CA ARG A 116 -12.41 3.60 21.26
C ARG A 116 -12.99 2.63 20.23
N SER A 117 -13.89 1.73 20.64
CA SER A 117 -14.57 0.81 19.71
C SER A 117 -15.48 1.52 18.70
N LYS A 118 -15.99 2.72 19.04
CA LYS A 118 -16.91 3.51 18.19
C LYS A 118 -16.22 4.64 17.43
N LEU A 119 -14.96 4.95 17.76
CA LEU A 119 -14.21 6.03 17.13
C LEU A 119 -14.11 5.90 15.59
N PRO A 120 -13.90 4.72 14.98
CA PRO A 120 -13.89 4.59 13.52
C PRO A 120 -15.24 4.94 12.86
N GLU A 121 -16.35 4.67 13.53
CA GLU A 121 -17.69 4.99 13.02
C GLU A 121 -17.93 6.51 13.06
N VAL A 122 -17.55 7.14 14.16
CA VAL A 122 -17.92 8.53 14.46
C VAL A 122 -16.91 9.55 13.89
N ALA A 123 -15.61 9.28 14.00
CA ALA A 123 -14.57 10.21 13.55
C ALA A 123 -14.34 10.16 12.03
N GLY A 124 -14.78 9.10 11.33
CA GLY A 124 -14.62 9.04 9.88
C GLY A 124 -15.63 8.19 9.12
N GLY A 125 -16.83 8.03 9.66
CA GLY A 125 -18.03 7.75 8.87
C GLY A 125 -18.33 8.84 7.83
N TRP A 126 -19.41 8.67 7.07
CA TRP A 126 -19.75 9.55 5.93
C TRP A 126 -20.05 11.00 6.31
N HIS A 127 -20.38 11.28 7.58
CA HIS A 127 -20.59 12.62 8.13
C HIS A 127 -19.39 13.14 8.95
N GLY A 128 -18.20 12.56 8.74
CA GLY A 128 -17.01 12.71 9.59
C GLY A 128 -16.41 14.12 9.67
N LEU A 129 -16.96 14.93 10.59
CA LEU A 129 -16.30 16.08 11.23
C LEU A 129 -16.15 15.90 12.76
N GLY A 130 -16.61 14.76 13.29
CA GLY A 130 -16.71 14.51 14.74
C GLY A 130 -15.40 14.21 15.47
N GLY A 131 -14.26 14.09 14.77
CA GLY A 131 -12.97 13.75 15.42
C GLY A 131 -12.34 14.91 16.22
N LYS A 132 -12.63 16.17 15.88
CA LYS A 132 -12.02 17.35 16.54
C LYS A 132 -12.39 17.43 18.03
N PRO A 133 -13.67 17.30 18.43
CA PRO A 133 -14.06 17.27 19.85
C PRO A 133 -13.32 16.20 20.67
N PHE A 134 -13.13 14.99 20.12
CA PHE A 134 -12.37 13.93 20.81
C PHE A 134 -10.89 14.29 20.98
N ALA A 135 -10.28 14.90 19.97
CA ALA A 135 -8.89 15.37 20.07
C ALA A 135 -8.77 16.50 21.12
N GLU A 136 -9.73 17.43 21.17
CA GLU A 136 -9.72 18.55 22.13
C GLU A 136 -9.85 18.07 23.58
N ILE A 137 -10.84 17.22 23.87
CA ILE A 137 -11.01 16.66 25.23
C ILE A 137 -9.82 15.79 25.63
N ALA A 138 -9.33 14.94 24.72
CA ALA A 138 -8.18 14.09 24.98
C ALA A 138 -6.92 14.92 25.26
N ARG A 139 -6.71 16.04 24.55
CA ARG A 139 -5.59 16.95 24.83
C ARG A 139 -5.74 17.63 26.18
N ARG A 140 -6.94 18.09 26.54
CA ARG A 140 -7.21 18.75 27.84
C ARG A 140 -6.90 17.84 29.03
N HIS A 141 -7.19 16.55 28.91
CA HIS A 141 -6.98 15.55 29.96
C HIS A 141 -5.70 14.71 29.77
N GLU A 142 -4.85 15.07 28.82
CA GLU A 142 -3.59 14.36 28.50
C GLU A 142 -3.76 12.87 28.16
N TRP A 143 -4.90 12.49 27.56
CA TRP A 143 -5.16 11.15 27.04
C TRP A 143 -4.58 10.98 25.63
N TRP A 144 -3.25 10.93 25.55
CA TRP A 144 -2.51 10.94 24.28
C TRP A 144 -2.84 9.78 23.34
N ASP A 145 -3.23 8.62 23.89
CA ASP A 145 -3.67 7.46 23.13
C ASP A 145 -5.00 7.72 22.40
N LEU A 146 -5.98 8.34 23.07
CA LEU A 146 -7.23 8.76 22.46
C LEU A 146 -7.01 9.93 21.49
N TRP A 147 -6.17 10.90 21.86
CA TRP A 147 -5.85 12.05 21.02
C TRP A 147 -5.28 11.61 19.66
N ALA A 148 -4.27 10.74 19.67
CA ALA A 148 -3.67 10.23 18.45
C ALA A 148 -4.66 9.38 17.64
N ALA A 149 -5.46 8.53 18.30
CA ALA A 149 -6.49 7.74 17.63
C ALA A 149 -7.56 8.63 16.98
N ALA A 150 -7.99 9.71 17.64
CA ALA A 150 -9.00 10.64 17.14
C ALA A 150 -8.51 11.41 15.92
N ILE A 151 -7.23 11.83 15.92
CA ILE A 151 -6.64 12.52 14.77
C ILE A 151 -6.46 11.56 13.59
N ARG A 152 -5.88 10.37 13.82
CA ARG A 152 -5.67 9.35 12.78
C ARG A 152 -6.98 8.85 12.17
N THR A 153 -8.03 8.68 12.96
CA THR A 153 -9.32 8.20 12.43
C THR A 153 -10.13 9.29 11.74
N ASN A 154 -9.72 10.56 11.83
CA ASN A 154 -10.38 11.68 11.19
C ASN A 154 -10.20 11.64 9.66
N ARG A 155 -11.10 12.27 8.90
CA ARG A 155 -10.94 12.44 7.45
C ARG A 155 -10.14 13.68 7.08
N ASP A 156 -10.05 14.66 7.99
CA ASP A 156 -9.41 15.96 7.80
C ASP A 156 -7.88 15.85 7.93
N SER A 157 -7.16 15.91 6.79
CA SER A 157 -5.70 15.91 6.77
C SER A 157 -5.08 17.18 7.36
N GLN A 158 -5.82 18.30 7.40
CA GLN A 158 -5.31 19.54 8.01
C GLN A 158 -5.20 19.39 9.53
N LEU A 159 -6.12 18.64 10.16
CA LEU A 159 -6.04 18.34 11.58
C LEU A 159 -4.76 17.55 11.92
N PHE A 160 -4.41 16.56 11.08
CA PHE A 160 -3.18 15.79 11.24
C PHE A 160 -1.93 16.68 11.09
N ASN A 161 -1.88 17.50 10.05
CA ASN A 161 -0.76 18.42 9.81
C ASN A 161 -0.58 19.44 10.92
N LYS A 162 -1.68 20.04 11.39
CA LYS A 162 -1.68 20.96 12.51
C LYS A 162 -1.15 20.29 13.78
N ALA A 163 -1.60 19.07 14.08
CA ALA A 163 -1.13 18.33 15.25
C ALA A 163 0.37 18.04 15.22
N VAL A 164 0.92 17.64 14.06
CA VAL A 164 2.36 17.42 13.88
C VAL A 164 3.12 18.73 14.04
N ALA A 165 2.71 19.79 13.34
CA ALA A 165 3.34 21.10 13.39
C ALA A 165 3.35 21.69 14.81
N GLU A 166 2.25 21.58 15.55
CA GLU A 166 2.15 22.03 16.94
C GLU A 166 3.10 21.26 17.85
N LEU A 167 3.16 19.93 17.75
CA LEU A 167 4.09 19.14 18.54
C LEU A 167 5.54 19.54 18.27
N LEU A 168 5.90 19.83 17.01
CA LEU A 168 7.25 20.23 16.62
C LEU A 168 7.70 21.55 17.26
N VAL A 169 6.79 22.49 17.52
CA VAL A 169 7.12 23.81 18.09
C VAL A 169 6.81 23.95 19.58
N GLU A 170 6.15 22.96 20.20
CA GLU A 170 5.72 23.04 21.60
C GLU A 170 6.93 23.06 22.55
N ALA A 171 7.24 24.24 23.09
CA ALA A 171 8.41 24.50 23.92
C ALA A 171 8.36 23.83 25.31
N LYS A 172 7.16 23.50 25.79
CA LYS A 172 6.96 22.85 27.09
C LYS A 172 7.29 21.35 27.10
N LEU A 173 7.48 20.74 25.92
CA LEU A 173 7.76 19.31 25.81
C LEU A 173 9.25 19.05 25.84
N SER A 174 9.64 18.08 26.67
CA SER A 174 10.94 17.43 26.54
C SER A 174 11.05 16.72 25.18
N GLU A 175 12.28 16.53 24.71
CA GLU A 175 12.55 15.84 23.44
C GLU A 175 11.96 14.42 23.44
N ASP A 176 12.09 13.67 24.54
CA ASP A 176 11.55 12.32 24.67
C ASP A 176 10.01 12.28 24.58
N GLN A 177 9.33 13.20 25.27
CA GLN A 177 7.87 13.31 25.20
C GLN A 177 7.40 13.70 23.80
N ARG A 178 8.12 14.60 23.12
CA ARG A 178 7.79 14.99 21.75
C ARG A 178 7.94 13.81 20.81
N MET A 179 9.05 13.09 20.90
CA MET A 179 9.32 11.88 20.11
C MET A 179 8.25 10.80 20.32
N GLN A 180 7.87 10.54 21.58
CA GLN A 180 6.84 9.57 21.92
C GLN A 180 5.47 9.97 21.33
N ARG A 181 5.09 11.25 21.45
CA ARG A 181 3.81 11.75 20.93
C ARG A 181 3.76 11.74 19.41
N LEU A 182 4.84 12.16 18.74
CA LEU A 182 4.96 12.09 17.28
C LEU A 182 4.89 10.64 16.80
N THR A 183 5.60 9.72 17.45
CA THR A 183 5.55 8.28 17.12
C THR A 183 4.15 7.70 17.31
N THR A 184 3.42 8.10 18.35
CA THR A 184 2.03 7.65 18.58
C THR A 184 1.07 8.17 17.51
N LEU A 185 1.36 9.34 16.95
CA LEU A 185 0.60 9.94 15.87
C LEU A 185 0.95 9.32 14.51
N ALA A 186 2.16 8.78 14.36
CA ALA A 186 2.63 8.11 13.17
C ALA A 186 1.94 6.75 12.92
N GLY A 187 2.08 6.22 11.71
CA GLY A 187 1.50 4.94 11.30
C GLY A 187 0.18 5.06 10.53
N VAL A 188 -0.42 3.90 10.23
CA VAL A 188 -1.62 3.82 9.39
C VAL A 188 -2.79 4.50 10.12
N SER A 189 -3.42 5.48 9.45
CA SER A 189 -4.50 6.28 10.02
C SER A 189 -5.78 5.45 10.21
N ARG A 190 -6.02 4.47 9.32
CA ARG A 190 -7.09 3.46 9.38
C ARG A 190 -6.71 2.21 8.59
N GLU A 191 -6.98 1.02 9.11
CA GLU A 191 -7.11 -0.20 8.32
C GLU A 191 -8.59 -0.56 8.20
N TRP A 192 -9.13 -0.52 6.98
CA TRP A 192 -10.44 -1.12 6.71
C TRP A 192 -10.24 -2.61 6.50
N ASN A 193 -10.25 -3.41 7.55
CA ASN A 193 -10.11 -4.86 7.41
C ASN A 193 -11.49 -5.49 7.19
N TRP A 194 -11.89 -5.61 5.92
CA TRP A 194 -13.01 -6.44 5.50
C TRP A 194 -12.47 -7.81 5.08
N THR A 195 -13.25 -8.88 5.17
CA THR A 195 -12.82 -10.22 4.72
C THR A 195 -12.36 -10.15 3.25
N GLY A 196 -11.04 -10.25 3.02
CA GLY A 196 -10.43 -10.21 1.68
C GLY A 196 -10.07 -8.82 1.14
N PHE A 197 -10.33 -7.71 1.86
CA PHE A 197 -9.98 -6.34 1.44
C PHE A 197 -9.46 -5.53 2.63
N SER A 198 -8.22 -5.04 2.55
CA SER A 198 -7.66 -4.06 3.50
C SER A 198 -7.40 -2.72 2.81
N PHE A 199 -8.01 -1.63 3.29
CA PHE A 199 -7.61 -0.27 2.90
C PHE A 199 -6.93 0.44 4.07
N ALA A 200 -5.62 0.63 3.95
CA ALA A 200 -4.84 1.51 4.80
C ALA A 200 -4.99 2.97 4.33
N ARG A 201 -5.68 3.84 5.09
CA ARG A 201 -5.66 5.29 4.81
C ARG A 201 -4.50 5.92 5.58
N VAL A 202 -3.68 6.70 4.90
CA VAL A 202 -2.56 7.47 5.50
C VAL A 202 -2.85 8.96 5.32
N HIS A 203 -2.56 9.78 6.35
CA HIS A 203 -2.59 11.23 6.23
C HIS A 203 -1.24 11.74 5.75
N PHE A 204 -1.21 12.35 4.57
CA PHE A 204 0.01 12.92 4.02
C PHE A 204 0.37 14.24 4.70
N LEU A 205 1.63 14.39 5.11
CA LEU A 205 2.14 15.65 5.66
C LEU A 205 2.23 16.71 4.57
N ASP A 206 1.94 17.97 4.85
CA ASP A 206 2.25 19.08 3.96
C ASP A 206 3.77 19.24 3.88
N ASP A 207 4.27 19.69 2.72
CA ASP A 207 5.71 19.64 2.41
C ASP A 207 6.55 20.38 3.45
N ALA A 208 6.14 21.60 3.81
CA ALA A 208 6.77 22.39 4.87
C ALA A 208 6.77 21.69 6.25
N VAL A 209 5.71 20.94 6.57
CA VAL A 209 5.64 20.17 7.84
C VAL A 209 6.55 18.95 7.77
N ALA A 210 6.63 18.30 6.61
CA ALA A 210 7.56 17.19 6.38
C ALA A 210 9.02 17.63 6.48
N VAL A 211 9.37 18.80 5.92
CA VAL A 211 10.69 19.43 6.05
C VAL A 211 10.99 19.73 7.51
N ALA A 212 10.08 20.38 8.24
CA ALA A 212 10.29 20.69 9.65
C ALA A 212 10.46 19.43 10.53
N LEU A 213 9.69 18.37 10.23
CA LEU A 213 9.85 17.08 10.89
C LEU A 213 11.20 16.43 10.57
N TYR A 214 11.61 16.46 9.29
CA TYR A 214 12.87 15.91 8.82
C TYR A 214 14.08 16.59 9.45
N GLN A 215 14.11 17.92 9.43
CA GLN A 215 15.21 18.72 9.99
C GLN A 215 15.40 18.49 11.49
N ARG A 216 14.31 18.22 12.23
CA ARG A 216 14.39 18.00 13.67
C ARG A 216 14.61 16.53 14.04
N TYR A 217 13.96 15.61 13.33
CA TYR A 217 13.91 14.18 13.63
C TYR A 217 13.95 13.32 12.35
N PRO A 218 15.10 13.25 11.66
CA PRO A 218 15.22 12.48 10.42
C PRO A 218 14.83 11.00 10.59
N GLN A 219 15.13 10.40 11.75
CA GLN A 219 14.75 9.03 12.10
C GLN A 219 13.25 8.78 12.09
N LEU A 220 12.43 9.80 12.37
CA LEU A 220 10.96 9.66 12.30
C LEU A 220 10.48 9.58 10.86
N VAL A 221 11.10 10.34 9.95
CA VAL A 221 10.80 10.35 8.53
C VAL A 221 11.21 9.03 7.88
N HIS A 222 12.37 8.48 8.27
CA HIS A 222 12.85 7.18 7.81
C HIS A 222 12.06 5.99 8.36
N GLY A 223 11.48 6.14 9.54
CA GLY A 223 10.71 5.08 10.20
C GLY A 223 9.20 5.35 10.20
N PRO A 224 8.58 5.72 11.35
CA PRO A 224 7.13 5.74 11.50
C PRO A 224 6.36 6.66 10.54
N PHE A 225 6.95 7.79 10.11
CA PHE A 225 6.33 8.76 9.19
C PHE A 225 6.65 8.50 7.72
N LYS A 226 7.43 7.46 7.38
CA LYS A 226 7.77 7.11 5.99
C LYS A 226 6.53 7.05 5.07
N PRO A 227 5.41 6.43 5.48
CA PRO A 227 4.19 6.42 4.64
C PRO A 227 3.58 7.82 4.45
N ASN A 228 3.73 8.71 5.42
CA ASN A 228 3.16 10.06 5.42
C ASN A 228 3.91 11.03 4.50
N VAL A 229 5.18 10.74 4.18
CA VAL A 229 6.04 11.55 3.28
C VAL A 229 6.30 10.90 1.92
N THR A 230 5.70 9.73 1.66
CA THR A 230 5.88 9.04 0.38
C THR A 230 5.10 9.77 -0.72
N PRO A 231 5.73 10.18 -1.84
CA PRO A 231 5.01 10.88 -2.91
C PRO A 231 3.88 10.04 -3.53
N THR A 232 2.82 10.71 -3.97
CA THR A 232 1.66 10.16 -4.69
C THR A 232 1.43 10.91 -6.00
N TRP A 233 0.43 10.53 -6.80
CA TRP A 233 0.13 11.22 -8.05
C TRP A 233 -0.37 12.67 -7.86
N TRP A 234 -0.77 13.09 -6.66
CA TRP A 234 -1.19 14.47 -6.35
C TRP A 234 -0.27 15.21 -5.37
N LYS A 235 0.72 14.54 -4.76
CA LYS A 235 1.58 15.14 -3.73
C LYS A 235 3.04 14.70 -3.89
N GLY A 236 3.93 15.66 -4.14
CA GLY A 236 5.29 15.41 -4.63
C GLY A 236 6.43 15.52 -3.61
N TYR A 237 6.33 16.43 -2.65
CA TYR A 237 7.41 16.75 -1.68
C TYR A 237 8.72 17.34 -2.26
N PRO A 238 8.67 18.34 -3.17
CA PRO A 238 9.87 18.97 -3.70
C PRO A 238 10.75 19.67 -2.64
N GLU A 239 10.17 20.27 -1.60
CA GLU A 239 10.96 20.95 -0.55
C GLU A 239 11.67 19.94 0.35
N LEU A 240 10.99 18.84 0.71
CA LEU A 240 11.63 17.74 1.43
C LEU A 240 12.76 17.10 0.61
N LEU A 241 12.57 16.93 -0.70
CA LEU A 241 13.64 16.43 -1.57
C LEU A 241 14.84 17.37 -1.59
N ALA A 242 14.61 18.69 -1.61
CA ALA A 242 15.69 19.67 -1.56
C ALA A 242 16.45 19.60 -0.22
N ALA A 243 15.74 19.46 0.91
CA ALA A 243 16.34 19.27 2.23
C ALA A 243 17.13 17.95 2.33
N ALA A 244 16.61 16.85 1.77
CA ALA A 244 17.32 15.58 1.73
C ALA A 244 18.61 15.68 0.90
N ARG A 245 18.59 16.43 -0.20
CA ARG A 245 19.79 16.68 -1.03
C ARG A 245 20.84 17.53 -0.34
N SER A 246 20.44 18.54 0.44
CA SER A 246 21.42 19.36 1.17
C SER A 246 22.17 18.58 2.24
N GLU A 247 21.53 17.56 2.82
CA GLU A 247 22.11 16.68 3.83
C GLU A 247 22.73 15.39 3.24
N ASP A 248 22.73 15.24 1.90
CA ASP A 248 23.10 14.01 1.18
C ASP A 248 22.42 12.73 1.72
N ASP A 249 21.14 12.84 2.07
CA ASP A 249 20.33 11.73 2.56
C ASP A 249 19.87 10.85 1.40
N GLN A 250 20.75 9.95 1.00
CA GLN A 250 20.55 9.05 -0.13
C GLN A 250 19.31 8.17 0.04
N GLU A 251 19.01 7.70 1.26
CA GLU A 251 17.85 6.83 1.48
C GLU A 251 16.52 7.55 1.17
N LEU A 252 16.37 8.79 1.63
CA LEU A 252 15.16 9.59 1.40
C LEU A 252 15.07 10.04 -0.05
N ILE A 253 16.18 10.44 -0.67
CA ILE A 253 16.24 10.78 -2.10
C ILE A 253 15.77 9.58 -2.94
N ASP A 254 16.27 8.37 -2.66
CA ASP A 254 15.93 7.15 -3.38
C ASP A 254 14.46 6.76 -3.15
N LEU A 255 13.94 6.96 -1.93
CA LEU A 255 12.52 6.73 -1.61
C LEU A 255 11.61 7.64 -2.45
N ILE A 256 11.90 8.94 -2.46
CA ILE A 256 11.12 9.93 -3.20
C ILE A 256 11.21 9.63 -4.70
N ALA A 257 12.42 9.37 -5.22
CA ALA A 257 12.64 9.01 -6.61
C ALA A 257 11.82 7.80 -7.04
N SER A 258 11.68 6.76 -6.19
CA SER A 258 10.91 5.55 -6.53
C SER A 258 9.45 5.81 -6.88
N ARG A 259 8.86 6.90 -6.36
CA ARG A 259 7.49 7.31 -6.67
C ARG A 259 7.44 8.25 -7.87
N TYR A 260 8.43 9.14 -7.99
CA TYR A 260 8.56 10.00 -9.17
C TYR A 260 8.83 9.20 -10.45
N THR A 261 9.51 8.06 -10.38
CA THR A 261 9.69 7.14 -11.52
C THR A 261 8.38 6.56 -12.06
N LEU A 262 7.28 6.66 -11.31
CA LEU A 262 5.95 6.17 -11.71
C LEU A 262 5.04 7.26 -12.27
N GLN A 263 5.43 8.54 -12.15
CA GLN A 263 4.62 9.66 -12.63
C GLN A 263 4.64 9.70 -14.16
N TYR A 264 3.49 9.80 -14.80
CA TYR A 264 3.41 10.01 -16.24
C TYR A 264 2.39 11.08 -16.55
N ARG A 265 2.65 11.86 -17.59
CA ARG A 265 1.66 12.79 -18.10
C ARG A 265 0.58 11.99 -18.81
N HIS A 266 -0.65 12.03 -18.28
CA HIS A 266 -1.83 11.69 -19.07
C HIS A 266 -1.84 12.55 -20.33
N HIS A 267 -2.38 12.03 -21.43
CA HIS A 267 -2.47 12.77 -22.69
C HIS A 267 -3.49 13.90 -22.54
N VAL A 268 -3.09 14.98 -21.88
CA VAL A 268 -3.85 16.21 -21.77
C VAL A 268 -3.69 16.91 -23.13
N PRO A 269 -4.79 17.28 -23.82
CA PRO A 269 -4.69 17.94 -25.10
C PRO A 269 -3.85 19.21 -24.97
N ALA A 270 -3.06 19.54 -26.00
CA ALA A 270 -2.00 20.56 -25.96
C ALA A 270 -2.45 21.95 -25.47
N ASN A 271 -3.76 22.25 -25.56
CA ASN A 271 -4.39 23.48 -25.10
C ASN A 271 -4.72 23.51 -23.59
N ARG A 272 -4.48 22.42 -22.85
CA ARG A 272 -4.67 22.30 -21.39
C ARG A 272 -3.40 21.86 -20.65
N VAL A 273 -2.29 21.67 -21.36
CA VAL A 273 -0.99 21.46 -20.72
C VAL A 273 -0.58 22.79 -20.09
N SER A 274 -0.78 22.93 -18.78
CA SER A 274 -0.06 23.95 -18.02
C SER A 274 1.42 23.76 -18.32
N ARG A 275 2.08 24.80 -18.86
CA ARG A 275 3.53 24.76 -19.12
C ARG A 275 4.34 24.48 -17.85
N ASN A 276 3.75 24.74 -16.68
CA ASN A 276 4.36 24.50 -15.37
C ASN A 276 3.61 23.35 -14.69
N ASP A 277 4.22 22.18 -14.69
CA ASP A 277 3.79 21.01 -13.94
C ASP A 277 4.88 20.72 -12.90
N PRO A 278 4.72 21.21 -11.64
CA PRO A 278 5.78 21.12 -10.61
C PRO A 278 6.26 19.69 -10.34
N MET A 279 5.39 18.70 -10.57
CA MET A 279 5.75 17.29 -10.44
C MET A 279 6.80 16.91 -11.47
N MET A 280 6.65 17.38 -12.71
CA MET A 280 7.57 17.09 -13.80
C MET A 280 8.86 17.91 -13.71
N ASP A 281 8.82 19.13 -13.17
CA ASP A 281 10.04 19.88 -12.85
C ASP A 281 10.90 19.10 -11.83
N THR A 282 10.24 18.45 -10.86
CA THR A 282 10.93 17.56 -9.91
C THR A 282 11.48 16.30 -10.58
N VAL A 283 10.75 15.71 -11.54
CA VAL A 283 11.24 14.57 -12.35
C VAL A 283 12.49 14.96 -13.12
N GLU A 284 12.52 16.13 -13.76
CA GLU A 284 13.71 16.59 -14.49
C GLU A 284 14.88 16.85 -13.54
N SER A 285 14.64 17.47 -12.39
CA SER A 285 15.68 17.68 -11.38
C SER A 285 16.25 16.37 -10.82
N LEU A 286 15.41 15.35 -10.59
CA LEU A 286 15.87 14.00 -10.22
C LEU A 286 16.64 13.34 -11.37
N THR A 287 16.20 13.54 -12.61
CA THR A 287 16.87 12.99 -13.79
C THR A 287 18.27 13.54 -13.93
N GLU A 288 18.46 14.85 -13.77
CA GLU A 288 19.78 15.49 -13.81
C GLU A 288 20.68 14.93 -12.71
N TYR A 289 20.18 14.87 -11.47
CA TYR A 289 20.93 14.30 -10.33
C TYR A 289 21.44 12.88 -10.60
N TYR A 290 20.57 11.98 -11.05
CA TYR A 290 20.97 10.60 -11.35
C TYR A 290 21.81 10.49 -12.62
N GLN A 291 21.68 11.40 -13.60
CA GLN A 291 22.56 11.46 -14.76
C GLN A 291 23.98 11.86 -14.35
N THR A 292 24.14 12.89 -13.54
CA THR A 292 25.44 13.29 -13.00
C THR A 292 26.07 12.15 -12.21
N LEU A 293 25.29 11.47 -11.36
CA LEU A 293 25.78 10.31 -10.62
C LEU A 293 26.23 9.18 -11.55
N ARG A 294 25.44 8.86 -12.58
CA ARG A 294 25.80 7.83 -13.58
C ARG A 294 27.12 8.14 -14.28
N ASP A 295 27.33 9.40 -14.61
CA ASP A 295 28.48 9.84 -15.41
C ASP A 295 29.76 9.95 -14.57
N GLN A 296 29.63 10.21 -13.26
CA GLN A 296 30.76 10.36 -12.33
C GLN A 296 31.10 9.09 -11.54
N ALA A 297 30.10 8.36 -11.08
CA ALA A 297 30.22 7.16 -10.26
C ALA A 297 29.23 6.07 -10.74
N PRO A 298 29.54 5.36 -11.84
CA PRO A 298 28.63 4.40 -12.46
C PRO A 298 28.20 3.25 -11.54
N ASP A 299 29.08 2.82 -10.63
CA ASP A 299 28.85 1.79 -9.62
C ASP A 299 27.87 2.25 -8.54
N GLU A 300 28.04 3.47 -8.01
CA GLU A 300 27.11 4.07 -7.06
C GLU A 300 25.74 4.31 -7.72
N PHE A 301 25.74 4.84 -8.95
CA PHE A 301 24.51 4.98 -9.73
C PHE A 301 23.77 3.64 -9.88
N ALA A 302 24.48 2.57 -10.24
CA ALA A 302 23.87 1.27 -10.45
C ALA A 302 23.17 0.76 -9.19
N ARG A 303 23.85 0.82 -8.03
CA ARG A 303 23.29 0.44 -6.73
C ARG A 303 22.09 1.28 -6.35
N ARG A 304 22.18 2.61 -6.50
CA ARG A 304 21.09 3.52 -6.11
C ARG A 304 19.89 3.43 -7.04
N ALA A 305 20.12 3.36 -8.36
CA ALA A 305 19.04 3.14 -9.33
C ALA A 305 18.33 1.79 -9.09
N ALA A 306 19.07 0.73 -8.74
CA ALA A 306 18.45 -0.53 -8.34
C ALA A 306 17.60 -0.39 -7.07
N ASN A 307 18.12 0.25 -6.02
CA ASN A 307 17.38 0.54 -4.79
C ASN A 307 16.09 1.35 -5.06
N VAL A 308 16.13 2.33 -5.97
CA VAL A 308 14.95 3.08 -6.40
C VAL A 308 13.92 2.16 -7.07
N LEU A 309 14.37 1.31 -7.99
CA LEU A 309 13.49 0.44 -8.77
C LEU A 309 12.91 -0.72 -7.95
N THR A 310 13.64 -1.30 -7.01
CA THR A 310 13.14 -2.38 -6.15
C THR A 310 12.11 -1.91 -5.12
N ARG A 311 12.07 -0.61 -4.82
CA ARG A 311 11.00 0.03 -4.02
C ARG A 311 9.69 0.25 -4.76
N ILE A 312 9.64 -0.05 -6.07
CA ILE A 312 8.40 0.02 -6.86
C ILE A 312 7.51 -1.18 -6.51
N PRO A 313 6.27 -0.97 -6.05
CA PRO A 313 5.35 -2.07 -5.76
C PRO A 313 5.01 -2.86 -7.03
N ALA A 314 4.70 -4.15 -6.86
CA ALA A 314 4.22 -4.98 -7.96
C ALA A 314 2.98 -4.36 -8.63
N TYR A 315 2.95 -4.38 -9.96
CA TYR A 315 1.85 -3.87 -10.79
C TYR A 315 1.62 -2.35 -10.70
N ALA A 316 2.56 -1.58 -10.14
CA ALA A 316 2.42 -0.14 -10.05
C ALA A 316 2.61 0.56 -11.41
N ILE A 317 3.29 -0.09 -12.37
CA ILE A 317 3.51 0.45 -13.71
C ILE A 317 2.41 -0.03 -14.66
N HIS A 318 1.42 0.83 -14.94
CA HIS A 318 0.28 0.48 -15.81
C HIS A 318 0.48 0.82 -17.29
N TYR A 319 1.12 1.96 -17.60
CA TYR A 319 1.29 2.46 -18.98
C TYR A 319 2.75 2.62 -19.36
N TYR A 320 3.52 1.53 -19.32
CA TYR A 320 4.99 1.55 -19.49
C TYR A 320 5.49 2.38 -20.68
N GLN A 321 4.87 2.23 -21.87
CA GLN A 321 5.30 3.00 -23.04
C GLN A 321 5.04 4.51 -22.89
N GLN A 322 3.91 4.90 -22.31
CA GLN A 322 3.60 6.31 -22.05
C GLN A 322 4.49 6.88 -20.94
N LEU A 323 4.78 6.07 -19.91
CA LEU A 323 5.71 6.42 -18.84
C LEU A 323 7.08 6.75 -19.42
N LEU A 324 7.66 5.85 -20.22
CA LEU A 324 8.97 6.08 -20.83
C LEU A 324 8.98 7.27 -21.81
N ARG A 325 7.85 7.64 -22.41
CA ARG A 325 7.72 8.81 -23.29
C ARG A 325 7.63 10.14 -22.54
N SER A 326 7.01 10.14 -21.37
CA SER A 326 6.70 11.36 -20.63
C SER A 326 7.57 11.60 -19.40
N ASN A 327 8.28 10.59 -18.90
CA ASN A 327 9.10 10.65 -17.70
C ASN A 327 10.57 10.37 -18.05
N SER A 328 11.41 11.41 -17.95
CA SER A 328 12.84 11.34 -18.26
C SER A 328 13.63 10.51 -17.25
N LEU A 329 13.23 10.48 -15.98
CA LEU A 329 13.83 9.67 -14.92
C LEU A 329 13.58 8.18 -15.17
N ALA A 330 12.34 7.81 -15.47
CA ALA A 330 12.01 6.43 -15.84
C ALA A 330 12.78 5.99 -17.09
N ARG A 331 12.89 6.87 -18.11
CA ARG A 331 13.69 6.58 -19.30
C ARG A 331 15.18 6.42 -18.99
N LEU A 332 15.71 7.22 -18.05
CA LEU A 332 17.09 7.08 -17.59
C LEU A 332 17.33 5.69 -17.02
N PHE A 333 16.49 5.25 -16.08
CA PHE A 333 16.64 3.96 -15.41
C PHE A 333 16.35 2.76 -16.29
N PHE A 334 15.27 2.81 -17.10
CA PHE A 334 14.76 1.66 -17.86
C PHE A 334 15.26 1.55 -19.30
N VAL A 335 16.00 2.54 -19.82
CA VAL A 335 16.44 2.54 -21.23
C VAL A 335 17.86 3.04 -21.41
N ARG A 336 18.21 4.18 -20.80
CA ARG A 336 19.48 4.88 -21.12
C ARG A 336 20.70 4.40 -20.34
N SER A 337 20.52 3.53 -19.35
CA SER A 337 21.60 3.20 -18.41
C SER A 337 21.87 1.70 -18.27
N PHE A 338 21.50 0.88 -19.26
CA PHE A 338 21.70 -0.58 -19.20
C PHE A 338 23.14 -0.98 -18.91
N ARG A 339 24.10 -0.37 -19.63
CA ARG A 339 25.53 -0.64 -19.44
C ARG A 339 26.06 -0.19 -18.08
N SER A 340 25.45 0.85 -17.49
CA SER A 340 25.87 1.37 -16.18
C SER A 340 25.60 0.35 -15.07
N TYR A 341 24.51 -0.42 -15.15
CA TYR A 341 24.22 -1.46 -14.16
C TYR A 341 25.28 -2.57 -14.11
N LEU A 342 26.01 -2.81 -15.21
CA LEU A 342 27.12 -3.78 -15.24
C LEU A 342 28.32 -3.35 -14.38
N ALA A 343 28.33 -2.12 -13.86
CA ALA A 343 29.34 -1.67 -12.90
C ALA A 343 29.13 -2.24 -11.47
N ALA A 344 27.92 -2.72 -11.15
CA ALA A 344 27.58 -3.29 -9.84
C ALA A 344 26.73 -4.56 -10.00
N PRO A 345 27.35 -5.76 -10.07
CA PRO A 345 26.63 -7.03 -10.26
C PRO A 345 25.54 -7.30 -9.22
N GLU A 346 25.76 -6.90 -7.96
CA GLU A 346 24.78 -7.01 -6.87
C GLU A 346 23.49 -6.24 -7.17
N ALA A 347 23.60 -5.07 -7.82
CA ALA A 347 22.45 -4.28 -8.21
C ALA A 347 21.57 -5.02 -9.24
N ILE A 348 22.17 -5.85 -10.09
CA ILE A 348 21.43 -6.65 -11.06
C ILE A 348 20.67 -7.78 -10.36
N GLN A 349 21.26 -8.40 -9.34
CA GLN A 349 20.59 -9.42 -8.54
C GLN A 349 19.35 -8.84 -7.84
N ASP A 350 19.48 -7.68 -7.21
CA ASP A 350 18.36 -6.96 -6.59
C ASP A 350 17.22 -6.70 -7.61
N LEU A 351 17.56 -6.32 -8.84
CA LEU A 351 16.58 -6.08 -9.90
C LEU A 351 15.88 -7.38 -10.36
N VAL A 352 16.56 -8.53 -10.37
CA VAL A 352 15.95 -9.84 -10.68
C VAL A 352 14.92 -10.23 -9.62
N GLU A 353 15.16 -9.85 -8.37
CA GLU A 353 14.28 -10.10 -7.22
C GLU A 353 13.21 -9.02 -7.02
N GLY A 354 13.25 -7.94 -7.81
CA GLY A 354 12.29 -6.85 -7.77
C GLY A 354 10.84 -7.31 -7.92
N ALA A 355 9.92 -6.65 -7.22
CA ALA A 355 8.51 -7.03 -7.18
C ALA A 355 7.75 -6.74 -8.49
N ASP A 356 8.18 -5.73 -9.26
CA ASP A 356 7.51 -5.32 -10.50
C ASP A 356 8.09 -6.02 -11.74
N ILE A 357 7.20 -6.43 -12.65
CA ILE A 357 7.54 -7.17 -13.88
C ILE A 357 8.46 -6.39 -14.82
N HIS A 358 8.40 -5.06 -14.84
CA HIS A 358 9.24 -4.23 -15.69
C HIS A 358 10.65 -4.09 -15.13
N VAL A 359 10.80 -4.13 -13.80
CA VAL A 359 12.08 -4.14 -13.09
C VAL A 359 12.81 -5.45 -13.34
N GLN A 360 12.12 -6.59 -13.20
CA GLN A 360 12.69 -7.90 -13.56
C GLN A 360 13.08 -7.97 -15.04
N MET A 361 12.22 -7.45 -15.93
CA MET A 361 12.50 -7.42 -17.36
C MET A 361 13.72 -6.54 -17.70
N LEU A 362 13.96 -5.46 -16.97
CA LEU A 362 15.18 -4.65 -17.08
C LEU A 362 16.42 -5.51 -16.74
N ALA A 363 16.39 -6.21 -15.61
CA ALA A 363 17.50 -7.07 -15.18
C ALA A 363 17.88 -8.09 -16.25
N TYR A 364 16.89 -8.82 -16.79
CA TYR A 364 17.14 -9.80 -17.83
C TYR A 364 17.68 -9.19 -19.13
N ARG A 365 17.27 -7.96 -19.48
CA ARG A 365 17.81 -7.25 -20.64
C ARG A 365 19.26 -6.79 -20.42
N ILE A 366 19.64 -6.47 -19.19
CA ILE A 366 21.02 -6.14 -18.83
C ILE A 366 21.89 -7.41 -18.95
N LEU A 367 21.43 -8.54 -18.39
CA LEU A 367 22.14 -9.82 -18.45
C LEU A 367 22.26 -10.39 -19.87
N ALA A 368 21.31 -10.06 -20.75
CA ALA A 368 21.29 -10.47 -22.15
C ALA A 368 22.18 -9.62 -23.08
N GLN A 369 22.90 -8.62 -22.57
CA GLN A 369 23.76 -7.78 -23.40
C GLN A 369 24.94 -8.58 -23.96
N ASP A 370 25.38 -8.20 -25.16
CA ASP A 370 26.64 -8.66 -25.74
C ASP A 370 27.81 -7.89 -25.09
N ASP A 371 28.07 -8.20 -23.82
CA ASP A 371 29.13 -7.64 -22.97
C ASP A 371 29.62 -8.76 -22.03
N ASP A 372 30.94 -8.99 -21.95
CA ASP A 372 31.52 -10.09 -21.15
C ASP A 372 31.14 -9.99 -19.66
N ARG A 373 30.93 -8.77 -19.15
CA ARG A 373 30.46 -8.56 -17.78
C ARG A 373 29.01 -9.01 -17.61
N ALA A 374 28.17 -8.80 -18.62
CA ALA A 374 26.79 -9.28 -18.61
C ALA A 374 26.74 -10.81 -18.63
N THR A 375 27.56 -11.45 -19.46
CA THR A 375 27.72 -12.91 -19.48
C THR A 375 28.20 -13.44 -18.14
N THR A 376 29.23 -12.83 -17.55
CA THR A 376 29.76 -13.22 -16.23
C THR A 376 28.69 -13.08 -15.14
N ALA A 377 27.95 -11.96 -15.13
CA ALA A 377 26.85 -11.75 -14.19
C ALA A 377 25.69 -12.75 -14.40
N ALA A 378 25.39 -13.11 -15.65
CA ALA A 378 24.34 -14.07 -15.97
C ALA A 378 24.71 -15.49 -15.49
N VAL A 379 25.98 -15.88 -15.60
CA VAL A 379 26.51 -17.13 -15.05
C VAL A 379 26.44 -17.12 -13.52
N ALA A 380 26.87 -16.04 -12.88
CA ALA A 380 26.80 -15.91 -11.42
C ALA A 380 25.35 -16.02 -10.89
N GLY A 381 24.37 -15.50 -11.64
CA GLY A 381 22.94 -15.58 -11.33
C GLY A 381 22.21 -16.80 -11.89
N LEU A 382 22.92 -17.80 -12.43
CA LEU A 382 22.32 -18.88 -13.21
C LEU A 382 21.24 -19.67 -12.48
N GLU A 383 21.41 -19.91 -11.17
CA GLU A 383 20.43 -20.62 -10.35
C GLU A 383 19.05 -19.93 -10.37
N VAL A 384 19.06 -18.59 -10.23
CA VAL A 384 17.84 -17.77 -10.26
C VAL A 384 17.28 -17.72 -11.69
N LEU A 385 18.14 -17.59 -12.70
CA LEU A 385 17.73 -17.55 -14.11
C LEU A 385 17.07 -18.87 -14.54
N ILE A 386 17.59 -20.02 -14.14
CA ILE A 386 17.00 -21.32 -14.47
C ILE A 386 15.60 -21.48 -13.88
N GLY A 387 15.36 -20.95 -12.68
CA GLY A 387 14.03 -20.92 -12.08
C GLY A 387 12.97 -20.20 -12.93
N THR A 388 13.39 -19.30 -13.84
CA THR A 388 12.48 -18.58 -14.74
C THR A 388 11.83 -19.48 -15.80
N LEU A 389 12.43 -20.65 -16.09
CA LEU A 389 11.88 -21.62 -17.03
C LEU A 389 10.58 -22.26 -16.49
N THR A 390 10.45 -22.43 -15.19
CA THR A 390 9.34 -23.20 -14.60
C THR A 390 8.38 -22.33 -13.78
N ARG A 391 8.85 -21.24 -13.16
CA ARG A 391 8.00 -20.37 -12.35
C ARG A 391 6.97 -19.60 -13.19
N PRO A 392 5.80 -19.22 -12.63
CA PRO A 392 4.86 -18.32 -13.30
C PRO A 392 5.51 -16.97 -13.59
N LEU A 393 5.51 -16.55 -14.86
CA LEU A 393 6.06 -15.28 -15.32
C LEU A 393 5.22 -14.75 -16.47
N HIS A 394 5.13 -13.42 -16.56
CA HIS A 394 4.55 -12.77 -17.72
C HIS A 394 5.37 -13.11 -18.99
N ARG A 395 4.68 -13.37 -20.12
CA ARG A 395 5.29 -13.87 -21.37
C ARG A 395 6.52 -13.05 -21.80
N LYS A 396 6.41 -11.72 -21.84
CA LYS A 396 7.50 -10.83 -22.26
C LYS A 396 8.71 -10.87 -21.32
N THR A 397 8.46 -11.01 -20.02
CA THR A 397 9.53 -11.12 -19.01
C THR A 397 10.25 -12.46 -19.16
N ARG A 398 9.52 -13.55 -19.44
CA ARG A 398 10.12 -14.86 -19.73
C ARG A 398 11.00 -14.85 -20.98
N ILE A 399 10.56 -14.20 -22.06
CA ILE A 399 11.38 -14.08 -23.29
C ILE A 399 12.67 -13.31 -23.01
N ALA A 400 12.62 -12.25 -22.19
CA ALA A 400 13.83 -11.56 -21.76
C ALA A 400 14.75 -12.48 -20.94
N ALA A 401 14.19 -13.30 -20.04
CA ALA A 401 14.95 -14.27 -19.27
C ALA A 401 15.62 -15.34 -20.15
N PHE A 402 14.97 -15.79 -21.24
CA PHE A 402 15.61 -16.68 -22.21
C PHE A 402 16.83 -16.04 -22.86
N SER A 403 16.78 -14.73 -23.14
CA SER A 403 17.94 -14.00 -23.69
C SER A 403 19.09 -13.93 -22.67
N ALA A 404 18.78 -13.77 -21.38
CA ALA A 404 19.77 -13.83 -20.30
C ALA A 404 20.37 -15.24 -20.13
N LEU A 405 19.56 -16.29 -20.22
CA LEU A 405 20.01 -17.68 -20.23
C LEU A 405 20.92 -17.97 -21.44
N HIS A 406 20.59 -17.45 -22.62
CA HIS A 406 21.45 -17.54 -23.78
C HIS A 406 22.81 -16.88 -23.52
N SER A 407 22.83 -15.68 -22.93
CA SER A 407 24.07 -15.00 -22.54
C SER A 407 24.90 -15.84 -21.56
N ALA A 408 24.30 -16.38 -20.50
CA ALA A 408 24.99 -17.28 -19.57
C ALA A 408 25.56 -18.52 -20.28
N GLY A 409 24.77 -19.12 -21.16
CA GLY A 409 25.16 -20.30 -21.92
C GLY A 409 26.30 -20.05 -22.90
N ARG A 410 26.61 -18.81 -23.30
CA ARG A 410 27.79 -18.49 -24.12
C ARG A 410 29.10 -18.59 -23.35
N HIS A 411 29.07 -18.62 -22.02
CA HIS A 411 30.29 -18.59 -21.22
C HIS A 411 31.13 -19.87 -21.36
N ASP A 412 30.50 -21.03 -21.18
CA ASP A 412 31.17 -22.33 -21.25
C ASP A 412 30.17 -23.47 -21.52
N ALA A 413 30.70 -24.60 -22.01
CA ALA A 413 29.89 -25.76 -22.41
C ALA A 413 29.16 -26.43 -21.23
N ASN A 414 29.68 -26.38 -19.99
CA ASN A 414 29.00 -26.97 -18.83
C ASN A 414 27.77 -26.14 -18.45
N THR A 415 27.90 -24.82 -18.45
CA THR A 415 26.78 -23.89 -18.25
C THR A 415 25.72 -24.10 -19.33
N ALA A 416 26.11 -24.14 -20.60
CA ALA A 416 25.19 -24.41 -21.71
C ALA A 416 24.47 -25.75 -21.57
N LYS A 417 25.21 -26.83 -21.23
CA LYS A 417 24.64 -28.16 -21.00
C LYS A 417 23.59 -28.16 -19.89
N PHE A 418 23.86 -27.47 -18.78
CA PHE A 418 22.91 -27.34 -17.67
C PHE A 418 21.62 -26.63 -18.12
N ILE A 419 21.75 -25.52 -18.86
CA ILE A 419 20.61 -24.78 -19.39
C ILE A 419 19.81 -25.63 -20.38
N LEU A 420 20.48 -26.34 -21.29
CA LEU A 420 19.84 -27.21 -22.28
C LEU A 420 18.99 -28.30 -21.63
N VAL A 421 19.49 -28.97 -20.59
CA VAL A 421 18.72 -30.00 -19.85
C VAL A 421 17.43 -29.39 -19.32
N ARG A 422 17.51 -28.25 -18.62
CA ARG A 422 16.36 -27.58 -18.02
C ARG A 422 15.39 -27.01 -19.06
N ALA A 423 15.90 -26.48 -20.17
CA ALA A 423 15.09 -25.98 -21.27
C ALA A 423 14.30 -27.12 -21.94
N LYS A 424 14.93 -28.28 -22.16
CA LYS A 424 14.27 -29.48 -22.70
C LYS A 424 13.21 -30.02 -21.73
N GLU A 425 13.44 -29.96 -20.42
CA GLU A 425 12.41 -30.27 -19.41
C GLU A 425 11.22 -29.30 -19.51
N ALA A 426 11.48 -28.00 -19.65
CA ALA A 426 10.44 -26.98 -19.74
C ALA A 426 9.57 -27.09 -21.00
N LEU A 427 10.05 -27.69 -22.11
CA LEU A 427 9.23 -27.98 -23.29
C LEU A 427 8.06 -28.92 -23.00
N ARG A 428 8.16 -29.73 -21.93
CA ARG A 428 7.09 -30.64 -21.51
C ARG A 428 5.95 -29.93 -20.78
N LEU A 429 6.12 -28.66 -20.42
CA LEU A 429 5.07 -27.87 -19.79
C LEU A 429 3.88 -27.68 -20.74
N PRO A 430 2.64 -27.55 -20.21
CA PRO A 430 1.47 -27.31 -21.03
C PRO A 430 1.61 -26.04 -21.89
N ASP A 431 1.14 -26.11 -23.15
CA ASP A 431 1.29 -25.04 -24.14
C ASP A 431 0.53 -23.75 -23.81
N LYS A 432 -0.40 -23.80 -22.85
CA LYS A 432 -1.30 -22.69 -22.57
C LYS A 432 -0.51 -21.50 -21.99
N PHE A 433 -0.17 -20.54 -22.85
CA PHE A 433 0.58 -19.30 -22.58
C PHE A 433 2.10 -19.43 -22.41
N TYR A 434 2.68 -20.61 -22.65
CA TYR A 434 4.14 -20.79 -22.60
C TYR A 434 4.78 -20.44 -23.97
N PRO A 435 5.83 -19.60 -24.04
CA PRO A 435 6.50 -19.26 -25.29
C PRO A 435 7.42 -20.39 -25.77
N LYS A 436 6.86 -21.48 -26.29
CA LYS A 436 7.63 -22.66 -26.73
C LYS A 436 8.52 -22.38 -27.94
N GLU A 437 8.06 -21.56 -28.89
CA GLU A 437 8.86 -21.18 -30.06
C GLU A 437 10.14 -20.46 -29.63
N GLU A 438 10.04 -19.48 -28.72
CA GLU A 438 11.22 -18.79 -28.19
C GLU A 438 12.11 -19.70 -27.33
N LEU A 439 11.53 -20.70 -26.64
CA LEU A 439 12.30 -21.70 -25.89
C LEU A 439 13.07 -22.63 -26.83
N ILE A 440 12.47 -23.06 -27.94
CA ILE A 440 13.15 -23.81 -29.01
C ILE A 440 14.26 -22.95 -29.62
N GLY A 441 14.01 -21.64 -29.82
CA GLY A 441 15.01 -20.68 -30.25
C GLY A 441 16.22 -20.63 -29.32
N LEU A 442 16.01 -20.57 -28.00
CA LEU A 442 17.09 -20.64 -27.00
C LEU A 442 17.89 -21.95 -27.13
N ILE A 443 17.21 -23.09 -27.23
CA ILE A 443 17.86 -24.41 -27.38
C ILE A 443 18.72 -24.43 -28.65
N GLY A 444 18.15 -24.01 -29.78
CA GLY A 444 18.85 -23.96 -31.07
C GLY A 444 20.08 -23.05 -31.04
N GLN A 445 19.97 -21.88 -30.41
CA GLN A 445 21.10 -20.96 -30.25
C GLN A 445 22.24 -21.55 -29.42
N LEU A 446 21.92 -22.22 -28.30
CA LEU A 446 22.93 -22.88 -27.47
C LEU A 446 23.62 -24.04 -28.18
N LEU A 447 22.86 -24.88 -28.88
CA LEU A 447 23.40 -25.98 -29.68
C LEU A 447 24.23 -25.50 -30.87
N HIS A 448 23.89 -24.35 -31.44
CA HIS A 448 24.68 -23.73 -32.50
C HIS A 448 26.01 -23.20 -31.97
N HIS A 449 26.01 -22.60 -30.78
CA HIS A 449 27.22 -22.06 -30.15
C HIS A 449 28.14 -23.16 -29.57
N HIS A 450 27.57 -24.28 -29.13
CA HIS A 450 28.27 -25.45 -28.59
C HIS A 450 27.90 -26.73 -29.36
N PRO A 451 28.44 -26.94 -30.58
CA PRO A 451 28.10 -28.08 -31.42
C PRO A 451 28.34 -29.45 -30.77
N GLU A 452 29.29 -29.54 -29.83
CA GLU A 452 29.60 -30.74 -29.05
C GLU A 452 28.47 -31.22 -28.14
N LEU A 453 27.46 -30.36 -27.88
CA LEU A 453 26.29 -30.68 -27.07
C LEU A 453 25.12 -31.25 -27.89
N GLN A 454 25.24 -31.28 -29.23
CA GLN A 454 24.19 -31.78 -30.13
C GLN A 454 24.03 -33.30 -30.01
N ALA A 455 22.79 -33.76 -29.81
CA ALA A 455 22.47 -35.17 -30.00
C ALA A 455 22.56 -35.55 -31.50
N PRO A 456 22.71 -36.84 -31.85
CA PRO A 456 22.78 -37.27 -33.25
C PRO A 456 21.60 -36.80 -34.12
N CYS A 457 20.41 -36.68 -33.55
CA CYS A 457 19.22 -36.17 -34.25
C CYS A 457 19.15 -34.64 -34.34
N GLU A 458 20.03 -33.92 -33.66
CA GLU A 458 20.11 -32.46 -33.64
C GLU A 458 21.25 -31.93 -34.54
N GLN A 459 22.08 -32.82 -35.10
CA GLN A 459 23.12 -32.45 -36.04
C GLN A 459 22.54 -32.06 -37.40
N PRO A 460 23.05 -31.00 -38.05
CA PRO A 460 22.61 -30.62 -39.39
C PRO A 460 22.90 -31.75 -40.37
N ILE A 461 21.87 -32.18 -41.12
CA ILE A 461 22.04 -33.15 -42.20
C ILE A 461 22.75 -32.45 -43.37
N ILE A 462 24.04 -32.71 -43.52
CA ILE A 462 24.83 -32.21 -44.65
C ILE A 462 24.62 -33.17 -45.83
N TYR A 463 23.68 -32.83 -46.71
CA TYR A 463 23.51 -33.53 -47.98
C TYR A 463 24.74 -33.31 -48.87
N GLY A 464 25.50 -34.37 -49.15
CA GLY A 464 26.71 -34.31 -50.01
C GLY A 464 28.02 -34.76 -49.36
N LEU A 465 28.03 -35.11 -48.06
CA LEU A 465 29.20 -35.72 -47.37
C LEU A 465 29.21 -37.26 -47.46
N VAL A 466 28.61 -37.83 -48.50
CA VAL A 466 28.80 -39.24 -48.85
C VAL A 466 29.82 -39.27 -49.98
N GLU A 467 31.11 -39.35 -49.64
CA GLU A 467 32.11 -39.89 -50.56
C GLU A 467 33.31 -40.45 -49.78
N ALA A 468 33.77 -41.62 -50.24
CA ALA A 468 35.11 -42.20 -50.02
C ALA A 468 35.44 -42.89 -48.67
N THR A 469 34.72 -43.96 -48.33
CA THR A 469 35.38 -45.20 -47.84
C THR A 469 34.63 -46.44 -48.35
N ALA A 470 34.92 -46.83 -49.59
CA ALA A 470 34.93 -48.20 -50.09
C ALA A 470 35.78 -48.24 -51.35
#